data_AF-A0A6J7NBA6-F1
#
_entry.id   AF-A0A6J7NBA6-F1
#
_cell.length_a   1.000
_cell.length_b   1.000
_cell.length_c   1.000
_cell.angle_alpha   90.00
_cell.angle_beta   90.00
_cell.angle_gamma   90.00
#
_symmetry.space_group_name_H-M   'P 1'
#
loop_
_entity.id
_entity.type
_entity.pdbx_description
1 polymer ?
#
loop_
_entity_poly.entity_id
_entity_poly.type
_entity_poly.pdbx_seq_one_letter_code
_entity_poly.pdbx_strand_id
1 'polypeptide(L)'
;MSRTLSESDSKLILRDCGVPFLPEVLVSEVEQVEDALLRMAGPYAVKLCGENISHKSERGLVRLGVNGVDAVKQACRELLSAARPEDEATGVLVAPMATGLREFIAGVSVDPVFGPTIVFGLGGVLAEAIADATVRLAPIRRYDALDMLSSLRSRSLLGPFRGEPAVNREAMADLLCSLSEAATSISGLRSIDLNPVMIVGGAPVALDALIEIEDAEVEL
;
A
#
# COMPACT_ATOMS: atom_id res chain seq x y z
N MET A 1 -20.73 5.68 10.30
CA MET A 1 -19.91 6.33 9.26
C MET A 1 -18.57 5.58 9.20
N SER A 2 -17.69 5.87 8.25
CA SER A 2 -16.34 5.25 8.19
C SER A 2 -15.29 6.32 8.02
N ARG A 3 -14.08 6.03 8.51
CA ARG A 3 -12.89 6.85 8.34
C ARG A 3 -11.73 6.03 7.81
N THR A 4 -10.78 6.71 7.17
CA THR A 4 -9.53 6.06 6.73
C THR A 4 -8.38 6.51 7.61
N LEU A 5 -7.54 5.54 8.00
CA LEU A 5 -6.31 5.81 8.73
C LEU A 5 -5.29 6.48 7.81
N SER A 6 -4.30 7.15 8.40
CA SER A 6 -3.17 7.66 7.63
C SER A 6 -2.41 6.53 6.94
N GLU A 7 -1.72 6.80 5.83
CA GLU A 7 -0.85 5.81 5.17
C GLU A 7 0.21 5.29 6.15
N SER A 8 0.75 6.17 7.01
CA SER A 8 1.76 5.79 8.00
C SER A 8 1.23 4.81 9.06
N ASP A 9 0.02 5.04 9.57
CA ASP A 9 -0.60 4.16 10.56
C ASP A 9 -1.05 2.84 9.91
N SER A 10 -1.61 2.92 8.70
CA SER A 10 -1.99 1.76 7.90
C SER A 10 -0.79 0.84 7.68
N LYS A 11 0.35 1.40 7.24
CA LYS A 11 1.59 0.66 7.04
C LYS A 11 2.17 0.11 8.34
N LEU A 12 2.10 0.86 9.44
CA LEU A 12 2.58 0.40 10.74
C LEU A 12 1.82 -0.86 11.19
N ILE A 13 0.49 -0.80 11.19
CA ILE A 13 -0.38 -1.94 11.57
C ILE A 13 -0.10 -3.15 10.68
N LEU A 14 -0.03 -2.95 9.36
CA LEU A 14 0.18 -4.05 8.41
C LEU A 14 1.59 -4.63 8.46
N ARG A 15 2.59 -3.82 8.79
CA ARG A 15 3.96 -4.29 9.01
C ARG A 15 4.02 -5.21 10.23
N ASP A 16 3.26 -4.92 11.29
CA ASP A 16 3.15 -5.80 12.47
C ASP A 16 2.45 -7.14 12.14
N CYS A 17 1.59 -7.16 11.12
CA CYS A 17 1.03 -8.39 10.55
C CYS A 17 1.95 -9.09 9.53
N GLY A 18 3.12 -8.53 9.21
CA GLY A 18 4.11 -9.12 8.30
C GLY A 18 4.03 -8.67 6.84
N VAL A 19 3.25 -7.64 6.50
CA VAL A 19 3.23 -7.10 5.13
C VAL A 19 4.58 -6.40 4.83
N PRO A 20 5.24 -6.74 3.70
CA PRO A 20 6.54 -6.16 3.35
C PRO A 20 6.38 -4.74 2.77
N PHE A 21 6.99 -3.76 3.43
CA PHE A 21 7.11 -2.38 2.96
C PHE A 21 8.58 -1.96 2.83
N LEU A 22 8.85 -0.98 1.97
CA LEU A 22 10.14 -0.30 2.00
C LEU A 22 10.29 0.53 3.29
N PRO A 23 11.53 0.76 3.76
CA PRO A 23 11.79 1.76 4.79
C PRO A 23 11.30 3.13 4.34
N GLU A 24 10.66 3.87 5.23
CA GLU A 24 10.16 5.21 4.99
C GLU A 24 10.23 6.04 6.27
N VAL A 25 10.12 7.35 6.13
CA VAL A 25 10.12 8.29 7.26
C VAL A 25 8.97 9.26 7.11
N LEU A 26 8.20 9.45 8.18
CA LEU A 26 7.23 10.53 8.29
C LEU A 26 7.94 11.79 8.75
N VAL A 27 7.83 12.84 7.94
CA VAL A 27 8.41 14.16 8.19
C VAL A 27 7.26 15.14 8.47
N SER A 28 7.16 15.64 9.70
CA SER A 28 6.21 16.69 10.06
C SER A 28 6.76 18.08 9.78
N GLU A 29 8.10 18.23 9.82
CA GLU A 29 8.81 19.50 9.64
C GLU A 29 9.93 19.36 8.62
N VAL A 30 10.03 20.30 7.69
CA VAL A 30 10.95 20.24 6.54
C VAL A 30 12.43 20.10 6.95
N GLU A 31 12.80 20.56 8.14
CA GLU A 31 14.16 20.43 8.64
C GLU A 31 14.56 18.99 9.02
N GLN A 32 13.59 18.08 9.21
CA GLN A 32 13.85 16.67 9.47
C GLN A 32 14.26 15.89 8.20
N VAL A 33 14.11 16.49 7.00
CA VAL A 33 14.36 15.80 5.72
C VAL A 33 15.80 15.32 5.62
N GLU A 34 16.78 16.14 6.01
CA GLU A 34 18.19 15.78 5.84
C GLU A 34 18.54 14.52 6.63
N ASP A 35 18.14 14.47 7.89
CA ASP A 35 18.28 13.30 8.76
C ASP A 35 17.50 12.08 8.24
N ALA A 36 16.30 12.29 7.71
CA ALA A 36 15.49 11.23 7.11
C ALA A 36 16.22 10.56 5.93
N LEU A 37 16.89 11.35 5.09
CA LEU A 37 17.55 10.86 3.89
C LEU A 37 18.90 10.18 4.17
N LEU A 38 19.54 10.39 5.33
CA LEU A 38 20.82 9.74 5.66
C LEU A 38 20.78 8.21 5.60
N ARG A 39 19.61 7.61 5.78
CA ARG A 39 19.41 6.15 5.82
C ARG A 39 18.76 5.57 4.58
N MET A 40 18.54 6.40 3.54
CA MET A 40 17.82 6.00 2.34
C MET A 40 18.58 6.46 1.10
N ALA A 41 18.47 5.70 0.01
CA ALA A 41 19.02 6.08 -1.27
C ALA A 41 17.90 6.52 -2.21
N GLY A 42 18.13 7.64 -2.90
CA GLY A 42 17.19 8.17 -3.89
C GLY A 42 17.25 7.43 -5.23
N PRO A 43 16.33 7.73 -6.16
CA PRO A 43 15.28 8.75 -6.05
C PRO A 43 14.19 8.43 -5.02
N TYR A 44 13.47 9.44 -4.57
CA TYR A 44 12.44 9.34 -3.52
C TYR A 44 11.02 9.54 -4.05
N ALA A 45 10.08 8.83 -3.42
CA ALA A 45 8.67 9.16 -3.40
C ALA A 45 8.37 10.01 -2.17
N VAL A 46 7.63 11.11 -2.36
CA VAL A 46 7.27 12.08 -1.34
C VAL A 46 5.75 12.26 -1.38
N LYS A 47 5.04 11.88 -0.32
CA LYS A 47 3.56 11.80 -0.30
C LYS A 47 3.00 12.54 0.91
N LEU A 48 1.95 13.34 0.73
CA LEU A 48 1.22 13.89 1.87
C LEU A 48 0.61 12.74 2.70
N CYS A 49 0.69 12.84 4.02
CA CYS A 49 0.17 11.85 4.95
C CYS A 49 -0.76 12.52 5.96
N GLY A 50 -1.91 11.88 6.20
CA GLY A 50 -2.97 12.35 7.08
C GLY A 50 -4.14 11.38 7.04
N GLU A 51 -5.09 11.53 7.97
CA GLU A 51 -6.33 10.76 7.94
C GLU A 51 -7.23 11.23 6.79
N ASN A 52 -8.12 10.38 6.28
CA ASN A 52 -9.07 10.77 5.22
C ASN A 52 -8.45 11.20 3.88
N ILE A 53 -7.15 10.94 3.67
CA ILE A 53 -6.47 11.16 2.39
C ILE A 53 -6.46 9.87 1.55
N SER A 54 -7.57 9.60 0.86
CA SER A 54 -7.61 8.62 -0.22
C SER A 54 -7.27 9.28 -1.58
N HIS A 55 -6.94 8.47 -2.60
CA HIS A 55 -6.69 8.93 -3.98
C HIS A 55 -5.64 10.06 -4.11
N LYS A 56 -4.57 10.01 -3.31
CA LYS A 56 -3.48 11.02 -3.24
C LYS A 56 -2.98 11.47 -4.61
N SER A 57 -2.75 10.52 -5.53
CA SER A 57 -2.22 10.79 -6.87
C SER A 57 -3.14 11.69 -7.70
N GLU A 58 -4.46 11.45 -7.66
CA GLU A 58 -5.46 12.24 -8.40
C GLU A 58 -5.54 13.68 -7.87
N ARG A 59 -5.26 13.86 -6.58
CA ARG A 59 -5.20 15.16 -5.92
C ARG A 59 -3.85 15.86 -6.08
N GLY A 60 -2.88 15.25 -6.76
CA GLY A 60 -1.53 15.79 -6.88
C GLY A 60 -0.76 15.85 -5.55
N LEU A 61 -1.11 14.98 -4.59
CA LEU A 61 -0.50 14.90 -3.26
C LEU A 61 0.69 13.91 -3.19
N VAL A 62 1.26 13.59 -4.35
CA VAL A 62 2.41 12.70 -4.52
C VAL A 62 3.43 13.40 -5.42
N ARG A 63 4.71 13.32 -5.08
CA ARG A 63 5.85 13.64 -5.94
C ARG A 63 6.72 12.39 -6.05
N LEU A 64 6.99 11.95 -7.27
CA LEU A 64 7.80 10.76 -7.55
C LEU A 64 9.12 11.17 -8.21
N GLY A 65 10.15 10.34 -8.06
CA GLY A 65 11.42 10.58 -8.74
C GLY A 65 12.22 11.78 -8.19
N VAL A 66 11.97 12.20 -6.94
CA VAL A 66 12.59 13.38 -6.35
C VAL A 66 14.04 13.07 -5.97
N ASN A 67 14.99 13.90 -6.40
CA ASN A 67 16.42 13.67 -6.18
C ASN A 67 17.06 14.86 -5.47
N GLY A 68 17.78 14.58 -4.38
CA GLY A 68 18.51 15.58 -3.59
C GLY A 68 17.69 16.17 -2.44
N VAL A 69 18.39 16.53 -1.37
CA VAL A 69 17.81 17.04 -0.11
C VAL A 69 16.92 18.25 -0.36
N ASP A 70 17.40 19.25 -1.10
CA ASP A 70 16.64 20.48 -1.37
C ASP A 70 15.36 20.24 -2.16
N ALA A 71 15.38 19.32 -3.12
CA ALA A 71 14.20 18.95 -3.90
C ALA A 71 13.16 18.24 -3.03
N VAL A 72 13.59 17.38 -2.11
CA VAL A 72 12.69 16.74 -1.13
C VAL A 72 12.12 17.78 -0.17
N LYS A 73 12.94 18.70 0.36
CA LYS A 73 12.47 19.81 1.21
C LYS A 73 11.42 20.66 0.49
N GLN A 74 11.64 20.96 -0.79
CA GLN A 74 10.70 21.71 -1.61
C GLN A 74 9.39 20.95 -1.82
N ALA A 75 9.45 19.66 -2.16
CA ALA A 75 8.29 18.80 -2.29
C ALA A 75 7.48 18.73 -0.99
N CYS A 76 8.14 18.62 0.17
CA CYS A 76 7.46 18.64 1.47
C CYS A 76 6.68 19.94 1.69
N ARG A 77 7.28 21.11 1.43
CA ARG A 77 6.59 22.41 1.57
C ARG A 77 5.36 22.51 0.68
N GLU A 78 5.50 22.11 -0.58
CA GLU A 78 4.39 22.14 -1.55
C GLU A 78 3.23 21.26 -1.10
N LEU A 79 3.51 20.03 -0.67
CA LEU A 79 2.50 19.08 -0.24
C LEU A 79 1.78 19.55 1.03
N LEU A 80 2.53 20.01 2.04
CA LEU A 80 1.95 20.56 3.26
C LEU A 80 1.09 21.79 2.99
N SER A 81 1.50 22.65 2.05
CA SER A 81 0.70 23.83 1.66
C SER A 81 -0.57 23.48 0.86
N ALA A 82 -0.60 22.32 0.22
CA ALA A 82 -1.74 21.82 -0.54
C ALA A 82 -2.75 21.03 0.31
N ALA A 83 -2.39 20.73 1.56
CA ALA A 83 -3.25 20.04 2.50
C ALA A 83 -4.50 20.87 2.79
N ARG A 84 -5.64 20.19 2.92
CA ARG A 84 -6.91 20.77 3.30
C ARG A 84 -7.23 20.43 4.76
N PRO A 85 -8.08 21.20 5.45
CA PRO A 85 -8.46 20.89 6.83
C PRO A 85 -9.00 19.47 7.03
N GLU A 86 -9.76 18.95 6.05
CA GLU A 86 -10.32 17.59 6.09
C GLU A 86 -9.29 16.47 5.92
N ASP A 87 -8.08 16.80 5.46
CA ASP A 87 -6.99 15.83 5.27
C ASP A 87 -6.31 15.44 6.56
N GLU A 88 -6.59 16.14 7.67
CA GLU A 88 -5.96 15.94 8.97
C GLU A 88 -4.46 15.64 8.86
N ALA A 89 -3.77 16.44 8.04
CA ALA A 89 -2.41 16.14 7.61
C ALA A 89 -1.46 16.07 8.81
N THR A 90 -0.80 14.92 8.97
CA THR A 90 0.18 14.66 10.03
C THR A 90 1.61 14.90 9.57
N GLY A 91 1.84 14.98 8.26
CA GLY A 91 3.15 15.26 7.69
C GLY A 91 3.28 14.77 6.25
N VAL A 92 4.50 14.46 5.85
CA VAL A 92 4.86 13.96 4.53
C VAL A 92 5.68 12.69 4.69
N LEU A 93 5.25 11.61 4.05
CA LEU A 93 6.00 10.37 3.95
C LEU A 93 7.06 10.48 2.87
N VAL A 94 8.30 10.14 3.23
CA VAL A 94 9.44 10.06 2.31
C VAL A 94 9.95 8.63 2.28
N ALA A 95 9.97 8.03 1.09
CA ALA A 95 10.39 6.65 0.87
C ALA A 95 11.29 6.53 -0.38
N PRO A 96 12.19 5.54 -0.47
CA PRO A 96 12.88 5.21 -1.71
C PRO A 96 11.89 4.81 -2.80
N MET A 97 12.20 5.14 -4.04
CA MET A 97 11.47 4.62 -5.19
C MET A 97 11.79 3.13 -5.37
N ALA A 98 10.78 2.28 -5.32
CA ALA A 98 10.87 0.94 -5.85
C ALA A 98 10.92 1.00 -7.39
N THR A 99 11.64 0.05 -8.00
CA THR A 99 11.68 -0.11 -9.45
C THR A 99 11.29 -1.54 -9.80
N GLY A 100 10.36 -1.67 -10.74
CA GLY A 100 9.84 -2.94 -11.21
C GLY A 100 8.89 -2.73 -12.38
N LEU A 101 8.78 -3.74 -13.24
CA LEU A 101 7.89 -3.77 -14.41
C LEU A 101 6.54 -4.40 -14.08
N ARG A 102 6.44 -5.07 -12.92
CA ARG A 102 5.26 -5.81 -12.49
C ARG A 102 4.74 -5.24 -11.19
N GLU A 103 3.46 -4.91 -11.22
CA GLU A 103 2.70 -4.43 -10.08
C GLU A 103 1.41 -5.24 -10.00
N PHE A 104 1.03 -5.58 -8.78
CA PHE A 104 -0.20 -6.25 -8.41
C PHE A 104 -0.99 -5.36 -7.45
N ILE A 105 -2.25 -5.70 -7.22
CA ILE A 105 -3.04 -5.18 -6.10
C ILE A 105 -3.37 -6.33 -5.16
N ALA A 106 -3.41 -6.03 -3.87
CA ALA A 106 -3.89 -6.97 -2.87
C ALA A 106 -4.68 -6.20 -1.81
N GLY A 107 -5.69 -6.81 -1.23
CA GLY A 107 -6.49 -6.10 -0.25
C GLY A 107 -7.51 -6.98 0.46
N VAL A 108 -8.24 -6.35 1.35
CA VAL A 108 -9.37 -6.91 2.08
C VAL A 108 -10.59 -6.05 1.79
N SER A 109 -11.73 -6.67 1.53
CA SER A 109 -13.03 -6.01 1.51
C SER A 109 -13.99 -6.78 2.39
N VAL A 110 -14.68 -6.09 3.30
CA VAL A 110 -15.68 -6.70 4.19
C VAL A 110 -17.05 -6.61 3.54
N ASP A 111 -17.50 -7.74 3.01
CA ASP A 111 -18.83 -7.88 2.44
C ASP A 111 -19.89 -8.00 3.55
N PRO A 112 -21.07 -7.35 3.42
CA PRO A 112 -22.11 -7.39 4.45
C PRO A 112 -22.70 -8.78 4.73
N VAL A 113 -22.63 -9.69 3.76
CA VAL A 113 -23.20 -11.05 3.87
C VAL A 113 -22.11 -12.06 4.17
N PHE A 114 -20.98 -11.97 3.47
CA PHE A 114 -19.92 -12.97 3.53
C PHE A 114 -18.79 -12.64 4.51
N GLY A 115 -18.73 -11.40 5.00
CA GLY A 115 -17.65 -10.92 5.85
C GLY A 115 -16.37 -10.63 5.05
N PRO A 116 -15.18 -10.71 5.69
CA PRO A 116 -13.92 -10.32 5.06
C PRO A 116 -13.55 -11.23 3.88
N THR A 117 -13.19 -10.60 2.77
CA THR A 117 -12.70 -11.25 1.55
C THR A 117 -11.31 -10.74 1.19
N ILE A 118 -10.40 -11.64 0.83
CA ILE A 118 -9.09 -11.30 0.30
C ILE A 118 -9.20 -11.16 -1.20
N VAL A 119 -8.72 -10.03 -1.72
CA VAL A 119 -8.65 -9.72 -3.15
C VAL A 119 -7.17 -9.71 -3.56
N PHE A 120 -6.85 -10.37 -4.67
CA PHE A 120 -5.54 -10.32 -5.30
C PHE A 120 -5.68 -10.22 -6.81
N GLY A 121 -5.02 -9.25 -7.43
CA GLY A 121 -5.21 -8.96 -8.85
C GLY A 121 -4.03 -8.29 -9.51
N LEU A 122 -4.10 -8.20 -10.83
CA LEU A 122 -3.15 -7.42 -11.63
C LEU A 122 -3.26 -5.93 -11.27
N GLY A 123 -2.12 -5.28 -11.07
CA GLY A 123 -2.01 -3.85 -10.78
C GLY A 123 -1.52 -3.04 -11.96
N GLY A 124 -1.23 -1.76 -11.68
CA GLY A 124 -0.77 -0.80 -12.67
C GLY A 124 -1.89 -0.21 -13.53
N VAL A 125 -1.49 0.64 -14.49
CA VAL A 125 -2.40 1.51 -15.25
C VAL A 125 -3.48 0.80 -16.09
N LEU A 126 -3.31 -0.50 -16.35
CA LEU A 126 -4.27 -1.32 -17.11
C LEU A 126 -5.16 -2.20 -16.21
N ALA A 127 -5.00 -2.14 -14.88
CA ALA A 127 -5.72 -3.01 -13.95
C ALA A 127 -7.24 -2.94 -14.13
N GLU A 128 -7.79 -1.73 -14.18
CA GLU A 128 -9.24 -1.49 -14.36
C GLU A 128 -9.76 -2.03 -15.69
N ALA A 129 -8.99 -1.85 -16.77
CA ALA A 129 -9.38 -2.28 -18.11
C ALA A 129 -9.32 -3.82 -18.28
N ILE A 130 -8.36 -4.48 -17.62
CA ILE A 130 -8.17 -5.93 -17.70
C ILE A 130 -9.11 -6.65 -16.70
N ALA A 131 -9.33 -6.05 -15.52
CA ALA A 131 -10.14 -6.59 -14.43
C ALA A 131 -9.78 -8.04 -14.07
N ASP A 132 -8.49 -8.35 -13.95
CA ASP A 132 -8.00 -9.68 -13.59
C ASP A 132 -7.68 -9.78 -12.10
N ALA A 133 -8.65 -10.29 -11.35
CA ALA A 133 -8.55 -10.47 -9.91
C ALA A 133 -9.14 -11.81 -9.46
N THR A 134 -8.70 -12.25 -8.29
CA THR A 134 -9.14 -13.47 -7.61
C THR A 134 -9.56 -13.10 -6.20
N VAL A 135 -10.59 -13.78 -5.70
CA VAL A 135 -11.20 -13.49 -4.40
C VAL A 135 -11.33 -14.77 -3.58
N ARG A 136 -11.03 -14.71 -2.28
CA ARG A 136 -11.27 -15.79 -1.31
C ARG A 136 -11.87 -15.22 -0.04
N LEU A 137 -12.69 -16.01 0.64
CA LEU A 137 -13.17 -15.67 1.97
C LEU A 137 -12.02 -15.78 2.97
N ALA A 138 -11.87 -14.78 3.83
CA ALA A 138 -10.95 -14.85 4.96
C ALA A 138 -11.60 -15.66 6.11
N PRO A 139 -10.80 -16.37 6.94
CA PRO A 139 -9.36 -16.46 6.85
C PRO A 139 -8.89 -17.44 5.75
N ILE A 140 -7.84 -17.07 5.03
CA ILE A 140 -7.18 -17.94 4.04
C ILE A 140 -5.94 -18.61 4.62
N ARG A 141 -5.58 -19.77 4.06
CA ARG A 141 -4.30 -20.43 4.31
C ARG A 141 -3.41 -20.33 3.08
N ARG A 142 -2.13 -20.71 3.25
CA ARG A 142 -1.14 -20.65 2.18
C ARG A 142 -1.56 -21.37 0.89
N TYR A 143 -2.25 -22.51 1.01
CA TYR A 143 -2.80 -23.22 -0.15
C TYR A 143 -3.79 -22.35 -0.94
N ASP A 144 -4.71 -21.67 -0.24
CA ASP A 144 -5.69 -20.78 -0.86
C ASP A 144 -5.01 -19.60 -1.54
N ALA A 145 -3.99 -19.03 -0.90
CA ALA A 145 -3.19 -17.94 -1.47
C ALA A 145 -2.45 -18.40 -2.75
N LEU A 146 -1.77 -19.55 -2.73
CA LEU A 146 -1.10 -20.10 -3.92
C LEU A 146 -2.08 -20.45 -5.05
N ASP A 147 -3.31 -20.85 -4.70
CA ASP A 147 -4.39 -21.10 -5.65
C ASP A 147 -4.94 -19.80 -6.26
N MET A 148 -5.07 -18.73 -5.47
CA MET A 148 -5.38 -17.37 -5.96
C MET A 148 -4.36 -16.93 -7.02
N LEU A 149 -3.06 -17.07 -6.73
CA LEU A 149 -1.99 -16.77 -7.70
C LEU A 149 -2.14 -17.57 -9.00
N SER A 150 -2.48 -18.85 -8.89
CA SER A 150 -2.63 -19.75 -10.06
C SER A 150 -3.89 -19.47 -10.87
N SER A 151 -4.88 -18.84 -10.23
CA SER A 151 -6.19 -18.54 -10.81
C SER A 151 -6.22 -17.23 -11.61
N LEU A 152 -5.20 -16.38 -11.49
CA LEU A 152 -5.08 -15.18 -12.34
C LEU A 152 -5.04 -15.56 -13.83
N ARG A 153 -5.79 -14.83 -14.66
CA ARG A 153 -5.70 -14.96 -16.13
C ARG A 153 -4.33 -14.51 -16.62
N SER A 154 -3.75 -13.52 -15.95
CA SER A 154 -2.42 -12.96 -16.17
C SER A 154 -1.29 -13.70 -15.43
N ARG A 155 -1.53 -14.92 -14.93
CA ARG A 155 -0.52 -15.72 -14.16
C ARG A 155 0.82 -15.91 -14.86
N SER A 156 0.92 -15.72 -16.18
CA SER A 156 2.19 -15.70 -16.90
C SER A 156 3.15 -14.63 -16.39
N LEU A 157 2.64 -13.52 -15.83
CA LEU A 157 3.43 -12.46 -15.19
C LEU A 157 4.11 -12.90 -13.89
N LEU A 158 3.65 -14.00 -13.28
CA LEU A 158 4.29 -14.58 -12.10
C LEU A 158 5.60 -15.32 -12.45
N GLY A 159 5.80 -15.69 -13.71
CA GLY A 159 7.05 -16.26 -14.20
C GLY A 159 8.14 -15.20 -14.45
N PRO A 160 9.32 -15.59 -14.97
CA PRO A 160 10.32 -14.65 -15.44
C PRO A 160 9.74 -13.74 -16.54
N PHE A 161 10.00 -12.43 -16.46
CA PHE A 161 9.39 -11.46 -17.36
C PHE A 161 10.35 -10.32 -17.67
N ARG A 162 10.67 -10.13 -18.96
CA ARG A 162 11.48 -9.00 -19.47
C ARG A 162 12.75 -8.68 -18.66
N GLY A 163 13.49 -9.71 -18.28
CA GLY A 163 14.75 -9.57 -17.53
C GLY A 163 14.58 -9.57 -16.01
N GLU A 164 13.35 -9.51 -15.51
CA GLU A 164 13.08 -9.70 -14.09
C GLU A 164 12.90 -11.20 -13.75
N PRO A 165 13.34 -11.63 -12.54
CA PRO A 165 13.16 -13.00 -12.10
C PRO A 165 11.67 -13.35 -11.89
N ALA A 166 11.37 -14.64 -11.74
CA ALA A 166 10.03 -15.07 -11.35
C ALA A 166 9.61 -14.45 -10.01
N VAL A 167 8.30 -14.22 -9.86
CA VAL A 167 7.73 -13.81 -8.57
C VAL A 167 7.96 -14.92 -7.55
N ASN A 168 8.46 -14.56 -6.38
CA ASN A 168 8.52 -15.44 -5.23
C ASN A 168 7.09 -15.68 -4.75
N ARG A 169 6.52 -16.80 -5.19
CA ARG A 169 5.13 -17.18 -4.93
C ARG A 169 4.87 -17.42 -3.45
N GLU A 170 5.85 -17.94 -2.71
CA GLU A 170 5.73 -18.14 -1.27
C GLU A 170 5.68 -16.80 -0.54
N ALA A 171 6.56 -15.86 -0.88
CA ALA A 171 6.53 -14.52 -0.28
C ALA A 171 5.23 -13.75 -0.58
N MET A 172 4.67 -13.94 -1.78
CA MET A 172 3.36 -13.38 -2.12
C MET A 172 2.23 -14.08 -1.35
N ALA A 173 2.30 -15.40 -1.18
CA ALA A 173 1.33 -16.13 -0.39
C ALA A 173 1.38 -15.71 1.09
N ASP A 174 2.57 -15.46 1.64
CA ASP A 174 2.74 -14.94 2.99
C ASP A 174 2.13 -13.54 3.13
N LEU A 175 2.34 -12.63 2.17
CA LEU A 175 1.68 -11.31 2.14
C LEU A 175 0.14 -11.43 2.17
N LEU A 176 -0.44 -12.32 1.36
CA LEU A 176 -1.89 -12.53 1.34
C LEU A 176 -2.41 -13.15 2.65
N CYS A 177 -1.64 -14.04 3.28
CA CYS A 177 -1.94 -14.55 4.62
C CYS A 177 -1.85 -13.45 5.69
N SER A 178 -0.87 -12.53 5.61
CA SER A 178 -0.78 -11.36 6.50
C SER A 178 -1.99 -10.45 6.39
N LEU A 179 -2.50 -10.20 5.17
CA LEU A 179 -3.76 -9.48 4.98
C LEU A 179 -4.94 -10.21 5.62
N SER A 180 -4.95 -11.54 5.53
CA SER A 180 -5.97 -12.36 6.16
C SER A 180 -5.92 -12.35 7.68
N GLU A 181 -4.73 -12.27 8.26
CA GLU A 181 -4.57 -12.10 9.70
C GLU A 181 -5.07 -10.72 10.13
N ALA A 182 -4.62 -9.65 9.45
CA ALA A 182 -5.07 -8.28 9.68
C ALA A 182 -6.60 -8.17 9.60
N ALA A 183 -7.23 -8.83 8.62
CA ALA A 183 -8.68 -8.86 8.45
C ALA A 183 -9.44 -9.40 9.68
N THR A 184 -8.81 -10.30 10.44
CA THR A 184 -9.41 -10.89 11.65
C THR A 184 -9.02 -10.17 12.94
N SER A 185 -7.96 -9.34 12.90
CA SER A 185 -7.42 -8.65 14.07
C SER A 185 -7.90 -7.21 14.22
N ILE A 186 -8.28 -6.56 13.12
CA ILE A 186 -8.72 -5.15 13.12
C ILE A 186 -10.22 -5.07 13.38
N SER A 187 -10.60 -4.56 14.55
CA SER A 187 -11.99 -4.28 14.89
C SER A 187 -12.60 -3.21 13.99
N GLY A 188 -13.83 -3.42 13.53
CA GLY A 188 -14.54 -2.46 12.68
C GLY A 188 -13.96 -2.32 11.28
N LEU A 189 -13.12 -3.26 10.82
CA LEU A 189 -12.53 -3.18 9.48
C LEU A 189 -13.59 -3.12 8.38
N ARG A 190 -13.42 -2.17 7.45
CA ARG A 190 -14.20 -2.09 6.19
C ARG A 190 -13.38 -2.56 5.00
N SER A 191 -12.15 -2.07 4.90
CA SER A 191 -11.27 -2.40 3.79
C SER A 191 -9.79 -2.22 4.14
N ILE A 192 -8.95 -2.97 3.42
CA ILE A 192 -7.50 -2.77 3.36
C ILE A 192 -7.13 -2.73 1.88
N ASP A 193 -6.42 -1.71 1.43
CA ASP A 193 -5.93 -1.61 0.04
C ASP A 193 -4.41 -1.53 0.02
N LEU A 194 -3.76 -2.46 -0.68
CA LEU A 194 -2.35 -2.42 -1.04
C LEU A 194 -2.24 -2.18 -2.55
N ASN A 195 -2.08 -0.92 -2.92
CA ASN A 195 -2.04 -0.50 -4.31
C ASN A 195 -0.96 0.58 -4.54
N PRO A 196 0.20 0.23 -5.12
CA PRO A 196 0.57 -1.06 -5.68
C PRO A 196 1.32 -2.00 -4.71
N VAL A 197 1.29 -3.29 -5.02
CA VAL A 197 2.28 -4.31 -4.61
C VAL A 197 3.26 -4.55 -5.76
N MET A 198 4.46 -3.99 -5.67
CA MET A 198 5.50 -4.08 -6.70
C MET A 198 6.38 -5.31 -6.51
N ILE A 199 6.88 -5.89 -7.61
CA ILE A 199 7.85 -6.97 -7.57
C ILE A 199 9.28 -6.43 -7.70
N VAL A 200 10.07 -6.54 -6.64
CA VAL A 200 11.47 -6.09 -6.59
C VAL A 200 12.38 -7.29 -6.39
N GLY A 201 13.23 -7.60 -7.39
CA GLY A 201 14.10 -8.77 -7.33
C GLY A 201 13.36 -10.11 -7.19
N GLY A 202 12.07 -10.14 -7.57
CA GLY A 202 11.18 -11.30 -7.41
C GLY A 202 10.36 -11.27 -6.12
N ALA A 203 10.69 -10.45 -5.14
CA ALA A 203 9.92 -10.34 -3.89
C ALA A 203 8.79 -9.29 -4.02
N PRO A 204 7.60 -9.54 -3.44
CA PRO A 204 6.54 -8.54 -3.37
C PRO A 204 6.85 -7.49 -2.30
N VAL A 205 6.59 -6.23 -2.62
CA VAL A 205 6.71 -5.10 -1.70
C VAL A 205 5.52 -4.17 -1.91
N ALA A 206 4.72 -3.93 -0.87
CA ALA A 206 3.67 -2.94 -0.91
C ALA A 206 4.27 -1.53 -0.85
N LEU A 207 3.82 -0.63 -1.74
CA LEU A 207 4.33 0.75 -1.81
C LEU A 207 3.37 1.78 -1.20
N ASP A 208 2.10 1.40 -1.10
CA ASP A 208 1.03 2.18 -0.47
C ASP A 208 0.16 1.23 0.37
N ALA A 209 -0.51 1.80 1.36
CA ALA A 209 -1.51 1.10 2.13
C ALA A 209 -2.58 2.07 2.64
N LEU A 210 -3.84 1.63 2.60
CA LEU A 210 -4.96 2.35 3.18
C LEU A 210 -5.84 1.37 3.96
N ILE A 211 -6.12 1.68 5.22
CA ILE A 211 -7.10 0.96 6.04
C ILE A 211 -8.31 1.86 6.25
N GLU A 212 -9.49 1.32 5.98
CA GLU A 212 -10.77 1.92 6.31
C GLU A 212 -11.43 1.15 7.44
N ILE A 213 -11.93 1.87 8.44
CA ILE A 213 -12.66 1.31 9.57
C ILE A 213 -14.00 2.01 9.75
N GLU A 214 -14.95 1.31 10.36
CA GLU A 214 -16.16 1.89 10.92
C GLU A 214 -15.79 2.93 11.99
N ASP A 215 -16.50 4.05 11.99
CA ASP A 215 -16.46 4.95 13.13
C ASP A 215 -17.06 4.23 14.34
N ALA A 216 -16.37 4.29 15.48
CA ALA A 216 -16.93 3.79 16.72
C ALA A 216 -18.23 4.55 16.99
N GLU A 217 -19.36 3.85 17.00
CA GLU A 217 -20.63 4.44 17.43
C GLU A 217 -20.45 4.87 18.89
N VAL A 218 -20.51 6.18 19.14
CA VAL A 218 -20.83 6.67 20.48
C VAL A 218 -22.30 6.33 20.67
N GLU A 219 -22.59 5.18 21.31
CA GLU A 219 -23.91 4.93 21.86
C GLU A 219 -24.23 6.09 22.81
N LEU A 220 -25.18 6.95 22.42
CA LEU A 220 -25.74 8.04 23.23
C LEU A 220 -26.79 7.50 24.20
#